data_AF-A0AAW0PBE0-F1
#
_entry.id   AF-A0AAW0PBE0-F1
#
_cell.length_a   1.000
_cell.length_b   1.000
_cell.length_c   1.000
_cell.angle_alpha   90.00
_cell.angle_beta   90.00
_cell.angle_gamma   90.00
#
_symmetry.space_group_name_H-M   'P 1'
#
loop_
_entity.id
_entity.type
_entity.pdbx_description
1 polymer ?
#
loop_
_entity_poly.entity_id
_entity_poly.type
_entity_poly.pdbx_seq_one_letter_code
_entity_poly.pdbx_strand_id
1 'polypeptide(L)'
;MDPLGARSQFVDTQTLPTWQQQIDENDQQFIHDHSDSLDSQPAFTSPFPCTPEINRKIILHVGDVALLNCTAIVNTSNESLSDKNPVSDMIHHLAGPELREELFKLKGCRTERPN
;
A
#
# COMPACT_ATOMS: atom_id res chain seq x y z
N MET A 1 15.43 20.41 0.85
CA MET A 1 16.83 19.98 1.08
C MET A 1 17.09 20.11 2.56
N ASP A 2 17.31 18.99 3.25
CA ASP A 2 17.75 18.97 4.65
C ASP A 2 19.16 19.59 4.74
N PRO A 3 19.46 20.53 5.66
CA PRO A 3 20.75 21.21 5.73
C PRO A 3 21.96 20.29 6.00
N LEU A 4 21.73 19.01 6.32
CA LEU A 4 22.76 18.01 6.63
C LEU A 4 23.02 16.98 5.51
N GLY A 5 22.35 17.10 4.35
CA GLY A 5 22.55 16.16 3.25
C GLY A 5 22.07 14.73 3.53
N ALA A 6 21.23 14.53 4.54
CA ALA A 6 20.60 13.25 4.82
C ALA A 6 19.73 12.85 3.62
N ARG A 7 19.91 11.61 3.13
CA ARG A 7 19.06 11.05 2.08
C ARG A 7 17.63 10.99 2.60
N SER A 8 16.69 11.47 1.79
CA SER A 8 15.27 11.34 2.09
C SER A 8 14.90 9.86 2.18
N GLN A 9 14.29 9.44 3.29
CA GLN A 9 13.94 8.03 3.55
C GLN A 9 12.51 7.68 3.07
N PHE A 10 11.80 8.60 2.44
CA PHE A 10 10.45 8.34 1.93
C PHE A 10 10.46 7.67 0.56
N VAL A 11 9.40 6.91 0.29
CA VAL A 11 9.10 6.29 -1.00
C VAL A 11 8.04 7.14 -1.70
N ASP A 12 8.39 7.74 -2.84
CA ASP A 12 7.44 8.49 -3.64
C ASP A 12 6.55 7.54 -4.44
N THR A 13 5.23 7.63 -4.21
CA THR A 13 4.24 6.82 -4.91
C THR A 13 4.28 6.95 -6.43
N GLN A 14 4.76 8.08 -6.98
CA GLN A 14 4.90 8.25 -8.43
C GLN A 14 6.04 7.43 -9.04
N THR A 15 6.96 6.93 -8.22
CA THR A 15 8.09 6.10 -8.67
C THR A 15 7.78 4.60 -8.66
N LEU A 16 6.66 4.21 -8.04
CA LEU A 16 6.26 2.82 -7.92
C LEU A 16 5.48 2.37 -9.17
N PRO A 17 5.69 1.13 -9.65
CA PRO A 17 4.98 0.63 -10.82
C PRO A 17 3.49 0.43 -10.50
N THR A 18 2.64 0.93 -11.39
CA THR A 18 1.20 0.69 -11.32
C THR A 18 0.88 -0.76 -11.68
N TRP A 19 -0.27 -1.25 -11.25
CA TRP A 19 -0.75 -2.59 -11.56
C TRP A 19 -0.79 -2.85 -13.07
N GLN A 20 -1.13 -1.83 -13.87
CA GLN A 20 -1.09 -1.95 -15.33
C GLN A 20 0.34 -2.21 -15.85
N GLN A 21 1.33 -1.47 -15.36
CA GLN A 21 2.73 -1.64 -15.78
C GLN A 21 3.28 -3.00 -15.37
N GLN A 22 2.90 -3.49 -14.18
CA GLN A 22 3.30 -4.81 -13.71
C GLN A 22 2.72 -5.95 -14.59
N ILE A 23 1.49 -5.79 -15.10
CA ILE A 23 0.90 -6.72 -16.06
C ILE A 23 1.68 -6.68 -17.38
N ASP A 24 1.92 -5.48 -17.92
CA ASP A 24 2.59 -5.31 -19.21
C ASP A 24 4.02 -5.91 -19.19
N GLU A 25 4.72 -5.81 -18.05
CA GLU A 25 6.04 -6.44 -17.83
C GLU A 25 5.94 -7.98 -17.74
N ASN A 26 4.94 -8.50 -17.03
CA ASN A 26 4.73 -9.94 -16.90
C ASN A 26 4.34 -10.59 -18.24
N ASP A 27 3.47 -9.96 -19.03
CA ASP A 27 3.08 -10.48 -20.35
C ASP A 27 4.29 -10.61 -21.28
N GLN A 28 5.25 -9.68 -21.22
CA GLN A 28 6.50 -9.78 -21.96
C GLN A 28 7.38 -10.95 -21.47
N GLN A 29 7.40 -11.23 -20.16
CA GLN A 29 8.12 -12.38 -19.59
C GLN A 29 7.45 -13.71 -19.97
N PHE A 30 6.11 -13.80 -19.93
CA PHE A 30 5.37 -15.00 -20.33
C PHE A 30 5.51 -15.32 -21.82
N ILE A 31 5.60 -14.32 -22.70
CA ILE A 31 5.86 -14.52 -24.14
C ILE A 31 7.27 -15.09 -24.38
N HIS A 32 8.24 -14.79 -23.50
CA HIS A 32 9.61 -15.30 -23.64
C HIS A 32 9.76 -16.75 -23.16
N ASP A 33 8.93 -17.21 -22.23
CA ASP A 33 9.07 -18.52 -21.56
C ASP A 33 8.11 -19.61 -22.10
N HIS A 34 7.03 -19.24 -22.80
CA HIS A 34 6.05 -20.18 -23.36
C HIS A 34 6.34 -20.62 -24.81
N SER A 35 7.54 -21.19 -25.03
CA SER A 35 7.73 -22.11 -26.16
C SER A 35 7.19 -23.52 -25.87
N ASP A 36 6.86 -23.88 -24.62
CA ASP A 36 6.32 -25.21 -24.36
C ASP A 36 5.48 -25.29 -23.08
N SER A 37 4.50 -26.22 -23.11
CA SER A 37 3.66 -26.69 -22.00
C SER A 37 2.41 -25.86 -21.65
N LEU A 38 1.36 -26.26 -22.35
CA LEU A 38 -0.07 -26.11 -22.08
C LEU A 38 -0.45 -26.97 -20.85
N ASP A 39 -0.88 -26.38 -19.74
CA ASP A 39 -1.63 -27.11 -18.70
C ASP A 39 -2.74 -26.23 -18.11
N SER A 40 -3.93 -26.44 -18.66
CA SER A 40 -5.14 -25.67 -18.44
C SER A 40 -5.83 -26.07 -17.13
N GLN A 41 -5.51 -25.36 -16.03
CA GLN A 41 -6.45 -25.24 -14.91
C GLN A 41 -7.63 -24.36 -15.34
N PRO A 42 -8.87 -24.62 -14.86
CA PRO A 42 -10.00 -23.74 -15.16
C PRO A 42 -9.69 -22.35 -14.58
N ALA A 43 -9.35 -21.42 -15.47
CA ALA A 43 -9.09 -20.04 -15.09
C ALA A 43 -10.35 -19.49 -14.42
N PHE A 44 -10.27 -19.22 -13.12
CA PHE A 44 -11.30 -18.47 -12.42
C PHE A 44 -11.42 -17.13 -13.13
N THR A 45 -12.48 -16.98 -13.93
CA THR A 45 -12.67 -15.78 -14.73
C THR A 45 -13.30 -14.74 -13.81
N SER A 46 -12.56 -13.67 -13.53
CA SER A 46 -13.07 -12.55 -12.74
C SER A 46 -14.39 -12.05 -13.33
N PRO A 47 -15.44 -11.78 -12.51
CA PRO A 47 -16.66 -11.16 -12.99
C PRO A 47 -16.45 -9.68 -13.35
N PHE A 48 -15.30 -9.10 -13.01
CA PHE A 48 -14.97 -7.70 -13.26
C PHE A 48 -14.18 -7.54 -14.56
N PRO A 49 -14.55 -6.57 -15.42
CA PRO A 49 -13.79 -6.28 -16.63
C PRO A 49 -12.39 -5.76 -16.28
N CYS A 50 -11.37 -6.23 -16.99
CA CYS A 50 -10.02 -5.67 -16.91
C CYS A 50 -10.01 -4.27 -17.55
N THR A 51 -9.77 -3.23 -16.75
CA THR A 51 -9.82 -1.83 -17.23
C THR A 51 -8.50 -1.11 -16.92
N PRO A 52 -7.74 -0.68 -17.94
CA PRO A 52 -6.45 0.00 -17.74
C PRO A 52 -6.55 1.26 -16.88
N GLU A 53 -7.68 1.97 -16.96
CA GLU A 53 -7.97 3.17 -16.17
C GLU A 53 -8.02 2.93 -14.66
N ILE A 54 -8.48 1.75 -14.22
CA ILE A 54 -8.45 1.34 -12.80
C ILE A 54 -7.05 0.81 -12.45
N ASN A 55 -6.47 -0.02 -13.32
CA ASN A 55 -5.16 -0.64 -13.08
C ASN A 55 -4.04 0.39 -12.92
N ARG A 56 -4.11 1.53 -13.61
CA ARG A 56 -3.16 2.65 -13.47
C ARG A 56 -3.25 3.39 -12.13
N LYS A 57 -4.30 3.14 -11.33
CA LYS A 57 -4.52 3.77 -10.02
C LYS A 57 -4.18 2.86 -8.85
N ILE A 58 -3.91 1.59 -9.12
CA ILE A 58 -3.61 0.58 -8.12
C ILE A 58 -2.11 0.31 -8.17
N ILE A 59 -1.49 0.22 -6.99
CA ILE A 59 -0.07 -0.13 -6.84
C ILE A 59 -0.02 -1.23 -5.79
N LEU A 60 0.60 -2.37 -6.13
CA LEU A 60 0.97 -3.37 -5.15
C LEU A 60 2.43 -3.15 -4.75
N HIS A 61 2.64 -2.72 -3.51
CA HIS A 61 3.97 -2.41 -2.98
C HIS A 61 4.23 -3.20 -1.70
N VAL A 62 5.39 -3.86 -1.64
CA VAL A 62 5.89 -4.51 -0.43
C VAL A 62 6.88 -3.57 0.24
N GLY A 63 6.50 -3.02 1.38
CA GLY A 63 7.31 -2.04 2.11
C GLY A 63 6.59 -1.52 3.35
N ASP A 64 7.21 -0.55 4.01
CA ASP A 64 6.63 0.12 5.18
C ASP A 64 5.70 1.26 4.75
N VAL A 65 4.44 1.16 5.16
CA VAL A 65 3.41 2.17 4.84
C VAL A 65 3.77 3.55 5.39
N ALA A 66 4.49 3.62 6.51
CA ALA A 66 4.85 4.88 7.16
C ALA A 66 5.88 5.69 6.37
N LEU A 67 6.54 5.08 5.38
CA LEU A 67 7.50 5.73 4.49
C LEU A 67 6.87 6.22 3.17
N LEU A 68 5.60 5.90 2.89
CA LEU A 68 4.94 6.30 1.66
C LEU A 68 4.63 7.80 1.66
N ASN A 69 5.15 8.52 0.67
CA ASN A 69 4.80 9.91 0.42
C ASN A 69 3.49 9.98 -0.37
N CYS A 70 2.37 9.85 0.32
CA CYS A 70 1.02 10.01 -0.20
C CYS A 70 0.21 10.98 0.67
N THR A 71 -0.97 11.38 0.19
CA THR A 71 -1.83 12.33 0.91
C THR A 71 -2.30 11.80 2.27
N ALA A 72 -2.49 10.48 2.38
CA ALA A 72 -2.92 9.83 3.61
C ALA A 72 -2.46 8.38 3.62
N ILE A 73 -1.98 7.94 4.78
CA ILE A 73 -1.73 6.53 5.11
C ILE A 73 -2.78 6.06 6.11
N VAL A 74 -3.04 4.76 6.12
CA VAL A 74 -4.01 4.15 7.05
C VAL A 74 -3.26 3.43 8.16
N ASN A 75 -3.57 3.78 9.40
CA ASN A 75 -3.12 3.02 10.57
C ASN A 75 -4.20 2.02 10.99
N THR A 76 -3.84 0.75 11.14
CA THR A 76 -4.71 -0.25 11.76
C THR A 76 -4.50 -0.23 13.27
N SER A 77 -5.56 0.07 14.02
CA SER A 77 -5.53 0.18 15.49
C SER A 77 -6.80 -0.42 16.11
N ASN A 78 -6.81 -0.52 17.44
CA ASN A 78 -7.95 -0.86 18.27
C ASN A 78 -8.88 0.34 18.52
N GLU A 79 -9.99 0.08 19.22
CA GLU A 79 -11.03 1.09 19.45
C GLU A 79 -10.58 2.28 20.31
N SER A 80 -9.53 2.14 21.10
CA SER A 80 -8.98 3.23 21.90
C SER A 80 -7.91 4.04 21.18
N LEU A 81 -7.62 3.74 19.91
CA LEU A 81 -6.57 4.40 19.10
C LEU A 81 -5.20 4.37 19.81
N SER A 82 -4.91 3.26 20.51
CA SER A 82 -3.72 3.11 21.35
C SER A 82 -3.08 1.73 21.18
N ASP A 83 -3.30 1.11 20.02
CA ASP A 83 -2.80 -0.23 19.75
C ASP A 83 -1.30 -0.25 19.55
N LYS A 84 -0.67 -1.33 20.04
CA LYS A 84 0.76 -1.55 19.95
C LYS A 84 1.01 -2.65 18.94
N ASN A 85 1.26 -2.26 17.71
CA ASN A 85 1.62 -3.16 16.63
C ASN A 85 2.75 -2.52 15.81
N PRO A 86 3.57 -3.32 15.09
CA PRO A 86 4.76 -2.81 14.41
C PRO A 86 4.49 -1.65 13.45
N VAL A 87 3.34 -1.66 12.77
CA VAL A 87 2.94 -0.60 11.83
C VAL A 87 2.58 0.68 12.59
N SER A 88 1.73 0.57 13.61
CA SER A 88 1.33 1.70 14.46
C SER A 88 2.55 2.32 15.16
N ASP A 89 3.46 1.50 15.68
CA ASP A 89 4.69 1.95 16.34
C ASP A 89 5.56 2.78 15.39
N MET A 90 5.72 2.35 14.13
CA MET A 90 6.47 3.11 13.12
C MET A 90 5.77 4.42 12.77
N ILE A 91 4.45 4.40 12.55
CA ILE A 91 3.67 5.60 12.25
C ILE A 91 3.80 6.63 13.39
N HIS A 92 3.66 6.19 14.64
CA HIS A 92 3.83 7.06 15.80
C HIS A 92 5.26 7.58 15.96
N HIS A 93 6.26 6.75 15.67
CA HIS A 93 7.66 7.15 15.73
C HIS A 93 7.99 8.24 14.71
N LEU A 94 7.56 8.07 13.46
CA LEU A 94 7.84 8.99 12.36
C LEU A 94 6.97 10.25 12.39
N ALA A 95 5.70 10.14 12.79
CA ALA A 95 4.80 11.30 12.91
C ALA A 95 5.13 12.18 14.13
N GLY A 96 5.72 11.61 15.17
CA GLY A 96 6.09 12.31 16.39
C GLY A 96 4.96 12.39 17.44
N PRO A 97 5.24 13.02 18.59
CA PRO A 97 4.34 13.01 19.76
C PRO A 97 3.02 13.75 19.53
N GLU A 98 2.97 14.72 18.62
CA GLU A 98 1.77 15.51 18.30
C GLU A 98 0.62 14.63 17.79
N LEU A 99 0.93 13.55 17.05
CA LEU A 99 -0.08 12.59 16.60
C LEU A 99 -0.84 11.99 17.79
N ARG A 100 -0.13 11.67 18.88
CA ARG A 100 -0.75 11.08 20.08
C ARG A 100 -1.67 12.08 20.79
N GLU A 101 -1.33 13.36 20.78
CA GLU A 101 -2.17 14.43 21.33
C GLU A 101 -3.46 14.60 20.53
N GLU A 102 -3.38 14.54 19.20
CA GLU A 102 -4.56 14.58 18.32
C GLU A 102 -5.46 13.35 18.50
N LEU A 103 -4.88 12.14 18.54
CA LEU A 103 -5.67 10.91 18.77
C LEU A 103 -6.39 10.92 20.12
N PHE A 104 -5.80 11.53 21.15
CA PHE A 104 -6.45 11.66 22.46
C PHE A 104 -7.73 12.50 22.41
N LYS A 105 -7.82 13.47 21.48
CA LYS A 105 -9.00 14.32 21.28
C LYS A 105 -10.17 13.56 20.62
N LEU A 106 -9.88 12.50 19.85
CA LEU A 106 -10.88 11.73 19.10
C LEU A 106 -11.73 10.79 19.99
N LYS A 107 -11.28 10.48 21.22
CA LYS A 107 -11.98 9.61 22.18
C LYS A 107 -12.28 8.18 21.65
N GLY A 108 -11.42 7.68 20.76
CA GLY A 108 -11.51 6.33 20.19
C GLY A 108 -12.16 6.25 18.81
N CYS A 109 -12.19 5.04 18.25
CA CYS A 109 -12.78 4.70 16.96
C CYS A 109 -13.58 3.39 17.11
N ARG A 110 -14.81 3.32 16.59
CA ARG A 110 -15.62 2.11 16.75
C ARG A 110 -15.24 1.06 15.71
N THR A 111 -15.28 -0.22 16.07
CA THR A 111 -15.16 -1.28 15.07
C THR A 111 -16.38 -1.24 14.14
N GLU A 112 -16.13 -1.26 12.82
CA GLU A 112 -17.17 -1.43 11.82
C GLU A 112 -17.84 -2.79 12.02
N ARG A 113 -19.12 -2.82 12.41
CA ARG A 113 -19.91 -4.06 12.47
C ARG A 113 -20.75 -4.18 11.20
N PRO A 114 -20.76 -5.33 10.52
CA PRO A 114 -21.73 -5.55 9.45
C PRO A 114 -23.14 -5.58 10.05
N ASN A 115 -24.04 -4.76 9.49
CA ASN A 115 -25.48 -4.81 9.74
C ASN A 115 -26.11 -6.02 9.03
#